data_AF-A0AAD5LBB8-F1
#
_entry.id   AF-A0AAD5LBB8-F1
#
_cell.length_a   1.000
_cell.length_b   1.000
_cell.length_c   1.000
_cell.angle_alpha   90.00
_cell.angle_beta   90.00
_cell.angle_gamma   90.00
#
_symmetry.space_group_name_H-M   'P 1'
#
loop_
_entity.id
_entity.type
_entity.pdbx_description
1 polymer ?
#
loop_
_entity_poly.entity_id
_entity_poly.type
_entity_poly.pdbx_seq_one_letter_code
_entity_poly.pdbx_strand_id
1 'polypeptide(L)'
;MVLGPSSARVRVFAGSTILLYLKFLVTARMQAVRTFAAGGRPPEDIKIAELLKRKGPAQNYGLSSLQSGDAQRDEKLQRRVMRDQRWRRIVANDIEAIPFALAVFAAGLFVESNEQVLIGSMVTFTVARFAHTIAYAHELQPHRSLVWAVGVGAVLVAAGSVASALIASA
;
A
#
# COMPACT_ATOMS: atom_id res chain seq x y z
N MET A 1 -15.73 22.38 18.81
CA MET A 1 -15.25 21.97 17.47
C MET A 1 -14.23 22.97 16.92
N VAL A 2 -12.99 22.91 17.40
CA VAL A 2 -11.86 23.69 16.83
C VAL A 2 -11.14 22.82 15.79
N LEU A 3 -11.84 22.50 14.70
CA LEU A 3 -11.23 21.92 13.50
C LEU A 3 -10.81 23.06 12.56
N GLY A 4 -9.95 23.94 13.04
CA GLY A 4 -9.33 24.98 12.22
C GLY A 4 -8.12 24.43 11.44
N PRO A 5 -7.75 25.03 10.30
CA PRO A 5 -6.55 24.65 9.55
C PRO A 5 -5.24 24.86 10.34
N SER A 6 -5.29 25.59 11.46
CA SER A 6 -4.20 25.77 12.41
C SER A 6 -4.01 24.60 13.39
N SER A 7 -4.99 23.70 13.51
CA SER A 7 -4.97 22.57 14.44
C SER A 7 -3.91 21.53 14.03
N ALA A 8 -3.01 21.19 14.95
CA ALA A 8 -1.89 20.29 14.67
C ALA A 8 -2.38 18.90 14.21
N ARG A 9 -3.37 18.32 14.89
CA ARG A 9 -4.02 17.06 14.50
C ARG A 9 -4.61 17.08 13.08
N VAL A 10 -5.24 18.17 12.67
CA VAL A 10 -5.82 18.30 11.31
C VAL A 10 -4.70 18.39 10.26
N ARG A 11 -3.64 19.16 10.53
CA ARG A 11 -2.49 19.28 9.63
C ARG A 11 -1.77 17.94 9.45
N VAL A 12 -1.58 17.19 10.54
CA VAL A 12 -0.94 15.88 10.50
C VAL A 12 -1.83 14.88 9.76
N PHE A 13 -3.14 14.88 9.98
CA PHE A 13 -4.09 14.03 9.25
C PHE A 13 -4.08 14.32 7.74
N ALA A 14 -4.18 15.59 7.35
CA ALA A 14 -4.15 16.00 5.94
C ALA A 14 -2.81 15.63 5.28
N GLY A 15 -1.69 15.92 5.94
CA GLY A 15 -0.35 15.56 5.46
C GLY A 15 -0.17 14.05 5.30
N SER A 16 -0.60 13.27 6.30
CA SER A 16 -0.53 11.80 6.28
C SER A 16 -1.39 11.22 5.15
N THR A 17 -2.59 11.75 4.95
CA THR A 17 -3.49 11.35 3.86
C THR A 17 -2.87 11.60 2.49
N ILE A 18 -2.30 12.80 2.27
CA ILE A 18 -1.63 13.14 1.01
C ILE A 18 -0.44 12.20 0.76
N LEU A 19 0.41 11.99 1.77
CA LEU A 19 1.59 11.12 1.65
C LEU A 19 1.20 9.67 1.35
N LEU A 20 0.20 9.12 2.05
CA LEU A 20 -0.28 7.76 1.84
C LEU A 20 -0.97 7.61 0.48
N TYR A 21 -1.67 8.64 0.00
CA TYR A 21 -2.26 8.64 -1.33
C TYR A 21 -1.20 8.68 -2.43
N LEU A 22 -0.20 9.56 -2.32
CA LEU A 22 0.94 9.61 -3.24
C LEU A 22 1.68 8.27 -3.26
N LYS A 23 1.90 7.67 -2.08
CA LYS A 23 2.46 6.33 -1.95
C LYS A 23 1.64 5.32 -2.76
N PHE A 24 0.33 5.28 -2.57
CA PHE A 24 -0.57 4.37 -3.29
C PHE A 24 -0.47 4.55 -4.82
N LEU A 25 -0.45 5.79 -5.32
CA LEU A 25 -0.28 6.04 -6.75
C LEU A 25 1.05 5.50 -7.28
N VAL A 26 2.15 5.67 -6.52
CA VAL A 26 3.46 5.14 -6.90
C VAL A 26 3.46 3.61 -6.87
N THR A 27 2.90 2.97 -5.84
CA THR A 27 2.85 1.49 -5.75
C THR A 27 1.95 0.87 -6.81
N ALA A 28 0.80 1.49 -7.13
CA ALA A 28 -0.10 1.08 -8.20
C ALA A 28 0.58 1.19 -9.58
N ARG A 29 1.29 2.30 -9.84
CA ARG A 29 2.08 2.45 -11.07
C ARG A 29 3.16 1.38 -11.17
N MET A 30 3.88 1.12 -10.09
CA MET A 30 4.93 0.10 -10.06
C MET A 30 4.35 -1.30 -10.31
N GLN A 31 3.22 -1.64 -9.69
CA GLN A 31 2.49 -2.88 -9.97
C GLN A 31 2.16 -2.98 -11.46
N ALA A 32 1.53 -1.96 -12.05
CA ALA A 32 1.20 -1.97 -13.48
C ALA A 32 2.44 -2.24 -14.34
N VAL A 33 3.56 -1.53 -14.12
CA VAL A 33 4.81 -1.77 -14.86
C VAL A 33 5.30 -3.21 -14.71
N ARG A 34 5.19 -3.82 -13.51
CA ARG A 34 5.58 -5.22 -13.30
C ARG A 34 4.61 -6.20 -13.96
N THR A 35 3.31 -5.97 -13.92
CA THR A 35 2.29 -6.75 -14.64
C THR A 35 2.58 -6.78 -16.14
N PHE A 36 2.89 -5.62 -16.71
CA PHE A 36 3.25 -5.48 -18.13
C PHE A 36 4.55 -6.21 -18.47
N ALA A 37 5.50 -6.28 -17.54
CA ALA A 37 6.76 -6.98 -17.74
C ALA A 37 6.62 -8.50 -17.58
N ALA A 38 5.63 -8.97 -16.81
CA ALA A 38 5.33 -10.38 -16.57
C ALA A 38 4.40 -11.01 -17.64
N GLY A 39 3.85 -10.22 -18.56
CA GLY A 39 2.92 -10.73 -19.59
C GLY A 39 1.49 -10.97 -19.09
N GLY A 40 1.13 -10.42 -17.92
CA GLY A 40 -0.21 -10.52 -17.33
C GLY A 40 -1.18 -9.42 -17.80
N ARG A 41 -0.99 -8.92 -19.03
CA ARG A 41 -1.82 -7.84 -19.61
C ARG A 41 -3.20 -8.39 -19.98
N PRO A 42 -4.26 -7.58 -19.91
CA PRO A 42 -5.52 -7.87 -20.59
C PRO A 42 -5.40 -7.89 -22.12
N PRO A 43 -6.19 -8.69 -22.85
CA PRO A 43 -6.12 -8.78 -24.31
C PRO A 43 -6.44 -7.47 -25.03
N GLU A 44 -7.28 -6.61 -24.45
CA GLU A 44 -7.62 -5.29 -24.98
C GLU A 44 -6.41 -4.33 -25.02
N ASP A 45 -5.43 -4.51 -24.13
CA ASP A 45 -4.25 -3.65 -24.01
C ASP A 45 -3.13 -4.00 -25.02
N ILE A 46 -3.29 -5.07 -25.82
CA ILE A 46 -2.29 -5.47 -26.83
C ILE A 46 -2.08 -4.35 -27.86
N LYS A 47 -3.17 -3.77 -28.37
CA LYS A 47 -3.12 -2.72 -29.39
C LYS A 47 -2.37 -1.48 -28.88
N ILE A 48 -2.56 -1.14 -27.61
CA ILE A 48 -1.86 -0.03 -26.96
C ILE A 48 -0.36 -0.35 -26.82
N ALA A 49 0.00 -1.60 -26.49
CA ALA A 49 1.39 -2.00 -26.40
C ALA A 49 2.11 -2.00 -27.75
N GLU A 50 1.41 -2.40 -28.82
CA GLU A 50 1.90 -2.35 -30.20
C GLU A 50 2.10 -0.90 -30.67
N LEU A 51 1.12 -0.03 -30.42
CA LEU A 51 1.20 1.41 -30.68
C LEU A 51 2.38 2.07 -29.93
N LEU A 52 2.60 1.69 -28.67
CA LEU A 52 3.71 2.20 -27.85
C LEU A 52 5.06 1.52 -28.16
N LYS A 53 5.14 0.66 -29.18
CA LYS A 53 6.34 -0.14 -29.54
C LYS A 53 6.98 -0.85 -28.35
N ARG A 54 6.20 -1.20 -27.31
CA ARG A 54 6.69 -1.86 -26.10
C ARG A 54 6.84 -3.35 -26.34
N LYS A 55 8.04 -3.77 -26.76
CA LYS A 55 8.47 -5.18 -26.88
C LYS A 55 8.49 -5.86 -25.49
N GLY A 56 7.33 -6.36 -25.05
CA GLY A 56 7.19 -7.20 -23.86
C GLY A 56 7.07 -8.68 -24.22
N PRO A 57 7.17 -9.59 -23.24
CA PRO A 57 6.83 -11.00 -23.48
C PRO A 57 5.38 -11.13 -23.95
N ALA A 58 5.12 -12.16 -24.76
CA ALA A 58 3.77 -12.50 -25.20
C ALA A 58 2.83 -12.61 -23.99
N GLN A 59 1.59 -12.15 -24.16
CA GLN A 59 0.58 -12.26 -23.12
C GLN A 59 0.34 -13.75 -22.85
N ASN A 60 0.57 -14.14 -21.61
CA ASN A 60 0.52 -15.54 -21.22
C ASN A 60 -0.13 -15.77 -19.86
N TYR A 61 -0.42 -14.73 -19.09
CA TYR A 61 -0.92 -14.84 -17.71
C TYR A 61 -0.13 -15.83 -16.83
N GLY A 62 1.14 -16.08 -17.14
CA GLY A 62 1.96 -17.09 -16.47
C GLY A 62 1.78 -18.54 -16.94
N LEU A 63 0.99 -18.81 -17.99
CA LEU A 63 0.76 -20.16 -18.55
C LEU A 63 1.81 -20.62 -19.58
N SER A 64 2.66 -19.73 -20.13
CA SER A 64 3.55 -20.11 -21.25
C SER A 64 4.84 -20.82 -20.84
N SER A 65 5.00 -21.22 -19.57
CA SER A 65 6.16 -22.01 -19.11
C SER A 65 6.14 -23.47 -19.60
N LEU A 66 5.25 -23.82 -20.54
CA LEU A 66 5.01 -25.19 -20.97
C LEU A 66 5.45 -25.50 -22.42
N GLN A 67 5.99 -24.54 -23.17
CA GLN A 67 6.27 -24.73 -24.61
C GLN A 67 7.64 -24.29 -25.12
N SER A 68 8.46 -23.60 -24.31
CA SER A 68 9.76 -23.10 -24.77
C SER A 68 10.85 -24.07 -24.33
N GLY A 69 11.54 -24.75 -25.25
CA GLY A 69 12.72 -25.58 -24.95
C GLY A 69 13.94 -24.82 -24.39
N ASP A 70 13.76 -23.57 -23.95
CA ASP A 70 14.80 -22.63 -23.51
C ASP A 70 14.68 -22.34 -22.01
N ALA A 71 15.24 -23.22 -21.17
CA ALA A 71 15.16 -23.16 -19.70
C ALA A 71 15.50 -21.79 -19.10
N GLN A 72 16.44 -21.05 -19.70
CA GLN A 72 16.88 -19.74 -19.22
C GLN A 72 15.87 -18.62 -19.46
N ARG A 73 15.00 -18.72 -20.48
CA ARG A 73 13.92 -17.75 -20.71
C ARG A 73 12.77 -17.98 -19.72
N ASP A 74 12.48 -19.24 -19.42
CA ASP A 74 11.43 -19.61 -18.48
C ASP A 74 11.77 -19.15 -17.06
N GLU A 75 13.02 -19.31 -16.61
CA GLU A 75 13.46 -18.83 -15.30
C GLU A 75 13.32 -17.29 -15.19
N LYS A 76 13.71 -16.54 -16.23
CA LYS A 76 13.56 -15.08 -16.26
C LYS A 76 12.09 -14.66 -16.23
N LEU A 77 11.21 -15.40 -16.89
CA LEU A 77 9.77 -15.13 -16.86
C LEU A 77 9.18 -15.42 -15.47
N GLN A 78 9.52 -16.55 -14.87
CA GLN A 78 9.09 -16.91 -13.52
C GLN A 78 9.48 -15.84 -12.50
N ARG A 79 10.72 -15.34 -12.53
CA ARG A 79 11.17 -14.23 -11.66
C ARG A 79 10.33 -12.96 -11.85
N ARG A 80 9.89 -12.66 -13.07
CA ARG A 80 9.03 -11.51 -13.35
C ARG A 80 7.62 -11.70 -12.80
N VAL A 81 7.06 -12.90 -12.93
CA VAL A 81 5.75 -13.27 -12.38
C VAL A 81 5.77 -13.22 -10.85
N MET A 82 6.78 -13.79 -10.20
CA MET A 82 6.94 -13.72 -8.75
C MET A 82 7.03 -12.27 -8.25
N ARG A 83 7.77 -11.43 -8.98
CA ARG A 83 7.84 -10.00 -8.69
C ARG A 83 6.49 -9.31 -8.89
N ASP A 84 5.75 -9.63 -9.94
CA ASP A 84 4.40 -9.08 -10.15
C ASP A 84 3.46 -9.43 -8.99
N GLN A 85 3.39 -10.71 -8.61
CA GLN A 85 2.60 -11.18 -7.47
C GLN A 85 2.97 -10.45 -6.18
N ARG A 86 4.26 -10.16 -5.98
CA ARG A 86 4.73 -9.39 -4.83
C ARG A 86 4.19 -7.97 -4.82
N TRP A 87 4.27 -7.24 -5.94
CA TRP A 87 3.76 -5.88 -6.03
C TRP A 87 2.23 -5.83 -5.92
N ARG A 88 1.51 -6.84 -6.44
CA ARG A 88 0.07 -7.01 -6.21
C ARG A 88 -0.26 -7.12 -4.74
N ARG A 89 0.50 -7.90 -3.96
CA ARG A 89 0.29 -8.03 -2.50
C ARG A 89 0.59 -6.74 -1.73
N ILE A 90 1.56 -5.94 -2.18
CA ILE A 90 1.83 -4.61 -1.59
C ILE A 90 0.60 -3.71 -1.76
N VAL A 91 0.07 -3.62 -2.98
CA VAL A 91 -1.08 -2.75 -3.28
C VAL A 91 -2.35 -3.26 -2.60
N ALA A 92 -2.60 -4.57 -2.59
CA ALA A 92 -3.73 -5.15 -1.86
C ALA A 92 -3.67 -4.81 -0.36
N ASN A 93 -2.50 -4.94 0.26
CA ASN A 93 -2.34 -4.56 1.66
C ASN A 93 -2.57 -3.06 1.91
N ASP A 94 -2.13 -2.20 0.98
CA ASP A 94 -2.39 -0.76 1.08
C ASP A 94 -3.90 -0.45 0.99
N ILE A 95 -4.64 -1.15 0.12
CA ILE A 95 -6.11 -1.01 -0.01
C ILE A 95 -6.85 -1.53 1.23
N GLU A 96 -6.37 -2.61 1.85
CA GLU A 96 -6.97 -3.18 3.06
C GLU A 96 -6.63 -2.40 4.33
N ALA A 97 -5.50 -1.69 4.38
CA ALA A 97 -5.04 -1.04 5.61
C ALA A 97 -5.27 0.48 5.64
N ILE A 98 -4.98 1.19 4.56
CA ILE A 98 -4.96 2.67 4.55
C ILE A 98 -6.37 3.26 4.74
N PRO A 99 -7.41 2.83 4.00
CA PRO A 99 -8.75 3.42 4.14
C PRO A 99 -9.32 3.25 5.54
N PHE A 100 -9.16 2.08 6.16
CA PHE A 100 -9.63 1.82 7.51
C PHE A 100 -8.86 2.63 8.55
N ALA A 101 -7.53 2.74 8.42
CA ALA A 101 -6.74 3.58 9.32
C ALA A 101 -7.14 5.06 9.23
N LEU A 102 -7.32 5.60 8.01
CA LEU A 102 -7.77 6.97 7.81
C LEU A 102 -9.18 7.21 8.38
N ALA A 103 -10.08 6.23 8.26
CA ALA A 103 -11.42 6.32 8.85
C ALA A 103 -11.36 6.41 10.39
N VAL A 104 -10.52 5.57 11.03
CA VAL A 104 -10.30 5.62 12.49
C VAL A 104 -9.69 6.96 12.92
N PHE A 105 -8.69 7.47 12.19
CA PHE A 105 -8.09 8.76 12.52
C PHE A 105 -9.07 9.93 12.33
N ALA A 106 -9.91 9.88 11.29
CA ALA A 106 -10.97 10.86 11.09
C ALA A 106 -11.99 10.82 12.23
N ALA A 107 -12.40 9.63 12.68
CA ALA A 107 -13.27 9.49 13.85
C ALA A 107 -12.65 10.13 15.11
N GLY A 108 -11.35 9.96 15.34
CA GLY A 108 -10.65 10.61 16.44
C GLY A 108 -10.61 12.14 16.35
N LEU A 109 -10.59 12.71 15.15
CA LEU A 109 -10.75 14.15 14.96
C LEU A 109 -12.15 14.64 15.36
N PHE A 110 -13.20 13.89 15.00
CA PHE A 110 -14.59 14.28 15.27
C PHE A 110 -14.98 14.16 16.74
N VAL A 111 -14.47 13.14 17.44
CA VAL A 111 -14.71 12.91 18.88
C VAL A 111 -13.76 13.74 19.75
N GLU A 112 -12.88 14.53 19.15
CA GLU A 112 -11.86 15.32 19.85
C GLU A 112 -11.01 14.46 20.82
N SER A 113 -10.58 13.27 20.38
CA SER A 113 -9.76 12.37 21.20
C SER A 113 -8.39 12.95 21.55
N ASN A 114 -7.64 12.27 22.43
CA ASN A 114 -6.34 12.74 22.90
C ASN A 114 -5.40 13.10 21.73
N GLU A 115 -5.02 14.38 21.67
CA GLU A 115 -4.28 14.93 20.54
C GLU A 115 -2.90 14.29 20.34
N GLN A 116 -2.15 14.08 21.43
CA GLN A 116 -0.81 13.51 21.36
C GLN A 116 -0.84 12.06 20.87
N VAL A 117 -1.80 11.28 21.36
CA VAL A 117 -1.98 9.88 20.95
C VAL A 117 -2.38 9.80 19.48
N LEU A 118 -3.35 10.63 19.06
CA LEU A 118 -3.82 10.64 17.67
C LEU A 118 -2.71 11.04 16.70
N ILE A 119 -1.96 12.11 17.00
CA ILE A 119 -0.82 12.57 16.18
C ILE A 119 0.27 11.48 16.12
N GLY A 120 0.65 10.93 17.26
CA GLY A 120 1.67 9.88 17.34
C GLY A 120 1.28 8.65 16.53
N SER A 121 0.03 8.21 16.62
CA SER A 121 -0.51 7.09 15.84
C SER A 121 -0.50 7.37 14.33
N MET A 122 -0.91 8.56 13.88
CA MET A 122 -0.89 8.94 12.46
C MET A 122 0.51 8.95 11.86
N VAL A 123 1.48 9.54 12.57
CA VAL A 123 2.88 9.58 12.13
C VAL A 123 3.47 8.17 12.09
N THR A 124 3.28 7.40 13.16
CA THR A 124 3.78 6.02 13.27
C THR A 124 3.21 5.13 12.16
N PHE A 125 1.90 5.21 11.93
CA PHE A 125 1.24 4.47 10.86
C PHE A 125 1.81 4.84 9.49
N THR A 126 1.95 6.13 9.20
CA THR A 126 2.49 6.62 7.92
C THR A 126 3.89 6.07 7.68
N VAL A 127 4.81 6.24 8.64
CA VAL A 127 6.19 5.73 8.54
C VAL A 127 6.20 4.20 8.38
N ALA A 128 5.41 3.48 9.18
CA ALA A 128 5.30 2.04 9.09
C ALA A 128 4.80 1.59 7.70
N ARG A 129 3.89 2.32 7.05
CA ARG A 129 3.42 1.99 5.70
C ARG A 129 4.53 2.16 4.66
N PHE A 130 5.36 3.19 4.73
CA PHE A 130 6.51 3.33 3.82
C PHE A 130 7.54 2.23 4.06
N ALA A 131 7.90 1.99 5.32
CA ALA A 131 8.84 0.93 5.70
C ALA A 131 8.33 -0.47 5.29
N HIS A 132 7.03 -0.73 5.40
CA HIS A 132 6.43 -2.00 4.97
C HIS A 132 6.63 -2.22 3.47
N THR A 133 6.36 -1.21 2.64
CA THR A 133 6.57 -1.31 1.18
C THR A 133 8.04 -1.54 0.84
N ILE A 134 8.98 -0.86 1.51
CA ILE A 134 10.42 -1.05 1.29
C ILE A 134 10.85 -2.46 1.67
N ALA A 135 10.42 -2.94 2.85
CA ALA A 135 10.72 -4.30 3.32
C ALA A 135 10.12 -5.38 2.41
N TYR A 136 8.90 -5.15 1.92
CA TYR A 136 8.24 -6.06 0.98
C TYR A 136 8.96 -6.10 -0.36
N ALA A 137 9.38 -4.94 -0.90
CA ALA A 137 10.07 -4.85 -2.18
C ALA A 137 11.44 -5.56 -2.18
N HIS A 138 12.17 -5.49 -1.07
CA HIS A 138 13.52 -6.07 -0.89
C HIS A 138 13.52 -7.48 -0.27
N GLU A 139 12.36 -8.11 -0.09
CA GLU A 139 12.28 -9.49 0.46
C GLU A 139 12.82 -9.62 1.90
N LEU A 140 12.79 -8.54 2.68
CA LEU A 140 13.34 -8.51 4.03
C LEU A 140 12.39 -9.18 5.03
N GLN A 141 12.51 -10.50 5.18
CA GLN A 141 12.02 -11.23 6.36
C GLN A 141 13.03 -11.10 7.51
N PRO A 142 12.61 -10.91 8.77
CA PRO A 142 11.24 -10.83 9.34
C PRO A 142 10.66 -9.40 9.38
N HIS A 143 11.42 -8.39 8.97
CA HIS A 143 11.11 -6.97 9.07
C HIS A 143 9.72 -6.60 8.53
N ARG A 144 9.28 -7.26 7.45
CA ARG A 144 7.92 -7.08 6.89
C ARG A 144 6.83 -7.28 7.95
N SER A 145 6.87 -8.39 8.68
CA SER A 145 5.81 -8.74 9.65
C SER A 145 5.84 -7.81 10.87
N LEU A 146 7.04 -7.44 11.32
CA LEU A 146 7.20 -6.51 12.45
C LEU A 146 6.65 -5.12 12.11
N VAL A 147 7.03 -4.57 10.95
CA VAL A 147 6.55 -3.26 10.51
C VAL A 147 5.05 -3.28 10.19
N TRP A 148 4.53 -4.41 9.70
CA TRP A 148 3.10 -4.61 9.57
C TRP A 148 2.40 -4.50 10.92
N ALA A 149 2.89 -5.22 11.93
CA ALA A 149 2.33 -5.24 13.28
C ALA A 149 2.39 -3.87 13.97
N VAL A 150 3.50 -3.13 13.80
CA VAL A 150 3.62 -1.74 14.30
C VAL A 150 2.54 -0.83 13.69
N GLY A 151 2.29 -0.97 12.38
CA GLY A 151 1.22 -0.21 11.72
C GLY A 151 -0.16 -0.54 12.27
N VAL A 152 -0.47 -1.83 12.46
CA VAL A 152 -1.75 -2.26 13.07
C VAL A 152 -1.87 -1.74 14.50
N GLY A 153 -0.80 -1.87 15.30
CA GLY A 153 -0.76 -1.37 16.67
C GLY A 153 -1.04 0.12 16.77
N ALA A 154 -0.49 0.94 15.87
CA ALA A 154 -0.76 2.38 15.83
C ALA A 154 -2.24 2.70 15.62
N VAL A 155 -2.94 1.93 14.76
CA VAL A 155 -4.38 2.09 14.51
C VAL A 155 -5.19 1.64 15.73
N LEU A 156 -4.82 0.52 16.37
CA LEU A 156 -5.48 0.04 17.58
C LEU A 156 -5.34 1.02 18.75
N VAL A 157 -4.16 1.63 18.93
CA VAL A 157 -3.93 2.67 19.93
C VAL A 157 -4.82 3.90 19.67
N ALA A 158 -4.93 4.32 18.42
CA ALA A 158 -5.85 5.41 18.06
C ALA A 158 -7.30 5.04 18.33
N ALA A 159 -7.74 3.85 17.91
CA ALA A 159 -9.10 3.36 18.14
C ALA A 159 -9.45 3.28 19.63
N GLY A 160 -8.51 2.81 20.46
CA GLY A 160 -8.66 2.81 21.92
C GLY A 160 -8.83 4.23 22.48
N SER A 161 -8.03 5.19 22.00
CA SER A 161 -8.20 6.59 22.38
C SER A 161 -9.55 7.18 21.97
N VAL A 162 -10.08 6.82 20.79
CA VAL A 162 -11.42 7.22 20.35
C VAL A 162 -12.49 6.63 21.27
N ALA A 163 -12.40 5.33 21.57
CA ALA A 163 -13.35 4.66 22.46
C ALA A 163 -13.36 5.28 23.87
N SER A 164 -12.19 5.58 24.44
CA SER A 164 -12.10 6.27 25.74
C SER A 164 -12.74 7.65 25.72
N ALA A 165 -12.56 8.42 24.65
CA ALA A 165 -13.18 9.75 24.51
C ALA A 165 -14.71 9.67 24.37
N LEU A 166 -15.23 8.67 23.64
CA LEU A 166 -16.68 8.42 23.56
C LEU A 166 -17.29 8.08 24.91
N ILE A 167 -16.64 7.18 25.67
CA ILE A 167 -17.11 6.77 27.01
C ILE A 167 -17.09 7.95 27.98
N ALA A 168 -16.07 8.81 27.92
CA ALA A 168 -15.99 9.99 28.77
C ALA A 168 -17.01 11.09 28.41
N SER A 169 -17.63 11.01 27.23
CA SER A 169 -18.64 11.96 26.75
C SER A 169 -20.08 11.47 26.95
N ALA A 170 -20.27 10.26 27.48
CA ALA A 170 -21.56 9.65 27.79
C ALA A 170 -21.91 9.82 29.27
#